data_AF-A0AAU8JRJ3-F1
#
_entry.id   AF-A0AAU8JRJ3-F1
#
_cell.length_a   1.000
_cell.length_b   1.000
_cell.length_c   1.000
_cell.angle_alpha   90.00
_cell.angle_beta   90.00
_cell.angle_gamma   90.00
#
_symmetry.space_group_name_H-M   'P 1'
#
loop_
_entity.id
_entity.type
_entity.pdbx_description
1 polymer ?
#
loop_
_entity_poly.entity_id
_entity_poly.type
_entity_poly.pdbx_seq_one_letter_code
_entity_poly.pdbx_strand_id
1 'polypeptide(L)'
;MRRLVPVIAAMLALAACSSAGSGGGQAGSDGELACALVRKLPDRMPDQPSSDSSDHSFDVAVGRLGTAAELARVAALDEKKYQPLADSLATARQTFSTTYDIHRAEPAIKQARTHC
;
A
#
# COMPACT_ATOMS: atom_id res chain seq x y z
N MET A 1 -5.22 70.82 -14.46
CA MET A 1 -4.64 70.20 -15.66
C MET A 1 -4.39 68.73 -15.36
N ARG A 2 -4.86 67.87 -16.28
CA ARG A 2 -4.44 66.48 -16.59
C ARG A 2 -4.06 65.54 -15.44
N ARG A 3 -4.99 64.61 -15.18
CA ARG A 3 -4.76 63.31 -14.52
C ARG A 3 -3.75 62.50 -15.33
N LEU A 4 -2.73 61.96 -14.66
CA LEU A 4 -1.81 60.96 -15.19
C LEU A 4 -2.09 59.63 -14.49
N VAL A 5 -2.40 58.61 -15.29
CA VAL A 5 -2.36 57.20 -14.96
C VAL A 5 -1.27 56.59 -15.83
N PRO A 6 -0.37 55.76 -15.27
CA PRO A 6 -0.20 54.40 -15.81
C PRO A 6 -0.04 53.37 -14.67
N VAL A 7 -0.89 52.34 -14.55
CA VAL A 7 -0.69 50.97 -15.07
C VAL A 7 0.72 50.43 -14.84
N ILE A 8 0.86 49.37 -14.00
CA ILE A 8 1.55 48.08 -14.29
C ILE A 8 1.56 47.16 -13.05
N ALA A 9 1.26 45.87 -13.33
CA ALA A 9 1.55 44.62 -12.60
C ALA A 9 0.98 44.44 -11.17
N ALA A 10 -0.06 43.63 -10.97
CA ALA A 10 -0.01 42.16 -10.95
C ALA A 10 1.07 41.61 -10.00
N MET A 11 0.68 41.24 -8.77
CA MET A 11 1.09 39.97 -8.14
C MET A 11 0.48 39.79 -6.74
N LEU A 12 0.07 38.55 -6.49
CA LEU A 12 0.04 37.87 -5.19
C LEU A 12 -1.04 38.29 -4.20
N ALA A 13 -2.24 37.77 -4.41
CA ALA A 13 -2.90 37.01 -3.36
C ALA A 13 -3.87 36.02 -4.02
N LEU A 14 -3.38 34.83 -4.39
CA LEU A 14 -4.27 33.68 -4.37
C LEU A 14 -4.74 33.60 -2.92
N ALA A 15 -5.96 34.07 -2.69
CA ALA A 15 -6.71 33.73 -1.51
C ALA A 15 -6.53 32.23 -1.29
N ALA A 16 -5.97 31.88 -0.14
CA ALA A 16 -5.97 30.52 0.34
C ALA A 16 -7.41 30.04 0.25
N CYS A 17 -7.67 29.21 -0.76
CA CYS A 17 -8.90 28.47 -0.90
C CYS A 17 -8.83 27.40 0.18
N SER A 18 -9.14 27.81 1.41
CA SER A 18 -9.44 26.92 2.53
C SER A 18 -10.79 26.27 2.24
N SER A 19 -10.84 25.43 1.21
CA SER A 19 -12.00 24.59 0.97
C SER A 19 -11.88 23.36 1.87
N ALA A 20 -12.64 23.42 2.94
CA ALA A 20 -12.88 22.33 3.86
C ALA A 20 -13.32 21.05 3.14
N GLY A 21 -12.90 19.91 3.70
CA GLY A 21 -13.70 18.69 3.70
C GLY A 21 -13.55 17.75 2.51
N SER A 22 -12.44 17.03 2.45
CA SER A 22 -12.51 15.60 2.13
C SER A 22 -11.74 14.88 3.22
N GLY A 23 -12.43 14.00 3.95
CA GLY A 23 -11.84 13.14 4.98
C GLY A 23 -10.87 12.16 4.34
N GLY A 24 -9.71 12.64 3.92
CA GLY A 24 -8.56 11.82 3.62
C GLY A 24 -8.09 11.25 4.94
N GLY A 25 -8.54 10.02 5.25
CA GLY A 25 -8.00 9.25 6.35
C GLY A 25 -6.49 9.36 6.29
N GLN A 26 -5.90 9.86 7.37
CA GLN A 26 -4.47 9.97 7.56
C GLN A 26 -3.84 8.66 7.06
N ALA A 27 -2.92 8.75 6.09
CA ALA A 27 -2.18 7.59 5.66
C ALA A 27 -1.52 7.02 6.92
N GLY A 28 -2.00 5.86 7.37
CA GLY A 28 -1.44 5.17 8.53
C GLY A 28 0.04 4.89 8.29
N SER A 29 0.81 4.59 9.35
CA SER A 29 2.23 4.28 9.16
C SER A 29 2.41 3.11 8.19
N ASP A 30 3.57 2.96 7.55
CA ASP A 30 3.79 1.91 6.55
C ASP A 30 3.43 0.52 7.09
N GLY A 31 3.62 0.28 8.39
CA GLY A 31 3.21 -0.96 9.06
C GLY A 31 1.69 -1.13 9.16
N GLU A 32 0.95 -0.05 9.42
CA GLU A 32 -0.52 -0.06 9.40
C GLU A 32 -1.06 -0.29 7.98
N LEU A 33 -0.41 0.31 6.97
CA LEU A 33 -0.77 0.09 5.57
C LEU A 33 -0.45 -1.33 5.12
N ALA A 34 0.70 -1.88 5.53
CA ALA A 34 1.04 -3.28 5.32
C ALA A 34 -0.03 -4.20 5.91
N CYS A 35 -0.42 -3.97 7.18
CA CYS A 35 -1.48 -4.73 7.82
C CYS A 35 -2.83 -4.61 7.10
N ALA A 36 -3.19 -3.41 6.63
CA ALA A 36 -4.41 -3.21 5.85
C ALA A 36 -4.39 -4.03 4.54
N LEU A 37 -3.25 -4.15 3.87
CA LEU A 37 -3.10 -4.97 2.67
C LEU A 37 -3.18 -6.47 2.97
N VAL A 38 -2.50 -6.95 4.02
CA VAL A 38 -2.54 -8.38 4.41
C VAL A 38 -3.96 -8.81 4.81
N ARG A 39 -4.70 -7.95 5.51
CA ARG A 39 -6.11 -8.19 5.88
C ARG A 39 -7.06 -8.18 4.67
N LYS A 40 -6.66 -7.57 3.55
CA LYS A 40 -7.41 -7.58 2.28
C LYS A 40 -7.06 -8.77 1.37
N LEU A 41 -6.08 -9.60 1.75
CA LEU A 41 -5.86 -10.87 1.06
C LEU A 41 -6.99 -11.84 1.43
N PRO A 42 -7.44 -12.70 0.50
CA PRO A 42 -8.43 -13.73 0.81
C PRO A 42 -7.87 -14.80 1.75
N ASP A 43 -8.72 -15.53 2.49
CA ASP A 43 -8.28 -16.58 3.44
C ASP A 43 -7.61 -17.77 2.77
N ARG A 44 -8.04 -18.06 1.54
CA ARG A 44 -7.40 -18.96 0.59
C ARG A 44 -7.00 -18.11 -0.61
N MET A 45 -5.75 -18.22 -1.04
CA MET A 45 -5.28 -17.48 -2.21
C MET A 45 -5.98 -18.02 -3.46
N PRO A 46 -6.25 -17.17 -4.46
CA PRO A 46 -6.78 -17.61 -5.74
C PRO A 46 -5.77 -18.51 -6.47
N ASP A 47 -6.27 -19.46 -7.25
CA ASP A 47 -5.44 -20.29 -8.11
C ASP A 47 -4.89 -19.43 -9.26
N GLN A 48 -3.71 -19.79 -9.81
CA GLN A 48 -3.16 -19.08 -10.97
C GLN A 48 -4.09 -19.26 -12.18
N PRO A 49 -4.51 -18.17 -12.86
CA PRO A 49 -5.40 -18.25 -13.99
C PRO A 49 -4.74 -19.01 -15.15
N SER A 50 -5.54 -19.80 -15.87
CA SER A 50 -5.16 -20.30 -17.19
C SER A 50 -4.93 -19.13 -18.15
N SER A 51 -4.09 -19.32 -19.17
CA SER A 51 -3.71 -18.28 -20.14
C SER A 51 -4.88 -17.55 -20.83
N ASP A 52 -6.04 -18.21 -20.93
CA ASP A 52 -7.22 -17.68 -21.62
C ASP A 52 -8.26 -17.06 -20.67
N SER A 53 -7.95 -16.99 -19.36
CA SER A 53 -8.84 -16.42 -18.35
C SER A 53 -8.69 -14.90 -18.26
N SER A 54 -9.81 -14.20 -18.10
CA SER A 54 -9.84 -12.77 -17.73
C SER A 54 -9.87 -12.54 -16.22
N ASP A 55 -9.71 -13.59 -15.41
CA ASP A 55 -9.63 -13.45 -13.96
C ASP A 55 -8.27 -12.87 -13.53
N HIS A 56 -8.33 -11.70 -12.90
CA HIS A 56 -7.16 -10.99 -12.37
C HIS A 56 -7.00 -11.14 -10.84
N SER A 57 -7.82 -11.99 -10.21
CA SER A 57 -7.81 -12.18 -8.75
C SER A 57 -6.42 -12.60 -8.24
N PHE A 58 -5.74 -13.50 -8.96
CA PHE A 58 -4.38 -13.95 -8.66
C PHE A 58 -3.37 -12.82 -8.68
N ASP A 59 -3.29 -12.06 -9.77
CA ASP A 59 -2.34 -10.97 -9.92
C ASP A 59 -2.56 -9.88 -8.87
N VAL A 60 -3.82 -9.58 -8.55
CA VAL A 60 -4.18 -8.63 -7.49
C VAL A 60 -3.71 -9.14 -6.12
N ALA A 61 -3.90 -10.43 -5.82
CA ALA A 61 -3.50 -11.01 -4.54
C ALA A 61 -1.98 -11.06 -4.39
N VAL A 62 -1.26 -11.47 -5.44
CA VAL A 62 0.22 -11.48 -5.48
C VAL A 62 0.78 -10.05 -5.39
N GLY A 63 0.19 -9.10 -6.11
CA GLY A 63 0.56 -7.69 -6.05
C GLY A 63 0.41 -7.11 -4.63
N ARG A 64 -0.74 -7.37 -3.97
CA ARG A 64 -0.97 -6.96 -2.58
C ARG A 64 0.02 -7.58 -1.61
N LEU A 65 0.33 -8.87 -1.75
CA LEU A 65 1.34 -9.54 -0.93
C LEU A 65 2.72 -8.89 -1.11
N GLY A 66 3.10 -8.60 -2.36
CA GLY A 66 4.34 -7.91 -2.70
C GLY A 66 4.44 -6.54 -2.03
N THR A 67 3.42 -5.70 -2.21
CA THR A 67 3.37 -4.36 -1.61
C THR A 67 3.36 -4.42 -0.08
N ALA A 68 2.58 -5.33 0.53
CA ALA A 68 2.54 -5.48 1.98
C ALA A 68 3.91 -5.84 2.55
N ALA A 69 4.64 -6.74 1.89
CA ALA A 69 5.96 -7.15 2.35
C ALA A 69 6.97 -6.01 2.31
N GLU A 70 6.96 -5.19 1.24
CA GLU A 70 7.86 -4.04 1.16
C GLU A 70 7.54 -2.98 2.21
N LEU A 71 6.25 -2.66 2.40
CA LEU A 71 5.83 -1.72 3.43
C LEU A 71 6.18 -2.22 4.84
N ALA A 72 5.95 -3.50 5.14
CA ALA A 72 6.33 -4.07 6.42
C ALA A 72 7.84 -4.03 6.63
N ARG A 73 8.64 -4.30 5.59
CA ARG A 73 10.10 -4.22 5.64
C ARG A 73 10.57 -2.79 5.94
N VAL A 74 10.00 -1.78 5.27
CA VAL A 74 10.31 -0.36 5.54
C VAL A 74 9.89 0.00 6.97
N ALA A 75 8.67 -0.35 7.37
CA ALA A 75 8.16 -0.08 8.70
C ALA A 75 9.00 -0.72 9.81
N ALA A 76 9.57 -1.91 9.58
CA ALA A 76 10.43 -2.58 10.55
C ALA A 76 11.80 -1.90 10.73
N LEU A 77 12.26 -1.10 9.76
CA LEU A 77 13.47 -0.28 9.91
C LEU A 77 13.25 0.86 10.90
N ASP A 78 12.05 1.44 10.90
CA ASP A 78 11.71 2.58 11.74
C ASP A 78 11.13 2.14 13.10
N GLU A 79 10.27 1.12 13.09
CA GLU A 79 9.54 0.64 14.26
C GLU A 79 9.70 -0.89 14.41
N LYS A 80 10.57 -1.32 15.33
CA LYS A 80 10.85 -2.75 15.60
C LYS A 80 9.61 -3.61 15.87
N LYS A 81 8.50 -3.01 16.32
CA LYS A 81 7.24 -3.73 16.57
C LYS A 81 6.69 -4.41 15.30
N TYR A 82 7.03 -3.93 14.11
CA TYR A 82 6.63 -4.51 12.82
C TYR A 82 7.60 -5.58 12.29
N GLN A 83 8.71 -5.88 12.99
CA GLN A 83 9.65 -6.92 12.58
C GLN A 83 8.98 -8.29 12.35
N PRO A 84 8.08 -8.79 13.24
CA PRO A 84 7.44 -10.09 13.03
C PRO A 84 6.52 -10.12 11.79
N LEU A 85 5.88 -8.99 11.47
CA LEU A 85 5.09 -8.82 10.25
C LEU A 85 5.99 -8.89 9.01
N ALA A 86 7.11 -8.16 9.03
CA ALA A 86 8.08 -8.15 7.94
C ALA A 86 8.67 -9.55 7.69
N ASP A 87 9.07 -10.26 8.74
CA ASP A 87 9.66 -11.61 8.65
C ASP A 87 8.67 -12.63 8.08
N SER A 88 7.41 -12.58 8.52
CA SER A 88 6.35 -13.46 8.01
C SER A 88 6.06 -13.20 6.54
N LEU A 89 5.98 -11.93 6.12
CA LEU A 89 5.75 -11.57 4.72
C LEU A 89 6.96 -11.85 3.82
N ALA A 90 8.18 -11.70 4.34
CA ALA A 90 9.40 -12.11 3.66
C ALA A 90 9.41 -13.63 3.42
N THR A 91 9.01 -14.41 4.42
CA THR A 91 8.86 -15.88 4.30
C THR A 91 7.82 -16.25 3.24
N ALA A 92 6.66 -15.58 3.25
CA ALA A 92 5.60 -15.81 2.25
C ALA A 92 6.11 -15.52 0.83
N ARG A 93 6.76 -14.37 0.62
CA ARG A 93 7.33 -14.01 -0.69
C ARG A 93 8.42 -14.97 -1.13
N GLN A 94 9.35 -15.31 -0.24
CA GLN A 94 10.43 -16.25 -0.56
C GLN A 94 9.87 -17.62 -0.95
N THR A 95 8.85 -18.10 -0.23
CA THR A 95 8.18 -19.37 -0.54
C THR A 95 7.52 -19.32 -1.91
N PHE A 96 6.77 -18.26 -2.21
CA PHE A 96 6.16 -18.10 -3.53
C PHE A 96 7.22 -17.98 -4.65
N SER A 97 8.26 -17.17 -4.47
CA SER A 97 9.31 -16.98 -5.49
C SER A 97 10.14 -18.24 -5.78
N THR A 98 10.20 -19.18 -4.84
CA THR A 98 10.95 -20.44 -5.02
C THR A 98 10.09 -21.59 -5.52
N THR A 99 8.81 -21.63 -5.13
CA THR A 99 7.89 -22.72 -5.50
C THR A 99 7.00 -22.39 -6.68
N TYR A 100 6.81 -21.10 -6.98
CA TYR A 100 5.79 -20.57 -7.90
C TYR A 100 4.36 -21.01 -7.54
N ASP A 101 4.14 -21.43 -6.30
CA ASP A 101 2.84 -21.88 -5.77
C ASP A 101 2.44 -20.96 -4.61
N ILE A 102 1.43 -20.12 -4.85
CA ILE A 102 0.97 -19.13 -3.87
C ILE A 102 0.32 -19.79 -2.64
N HIS A 103 -0.19 -21.01 -2.76
CA HIS A 103 -0.80 -21.73 -1.64
C HIS A 103 0.26 -22.19 -0.64
N ARG A 104 1.49 -22.45 -1.09
CA ARG A 104 2.63 -22.75 -0.20
C ARG A 104 2.99 -21.55 0.68
N ALA A 105 2.70 -20.34 0.23
CA ALA A 105 2.93 -19.12 1.00
C ALA A 105 1.80 -18.81 2.01
N GLU A 106 0.61 -19.40 1.87
CA GLU A 106 -0.55 -19.14 2.73
C GLU A 106 -0.30 -19.27 4.24
N PRO A 107 0.45 -20.28 4.74
CA PRO A 107 0.73 -20.37 6.18
C PRO A 107 1.45 -19.13 6.72
N ALA A 108 2.43 -18.60 5.96
CA ALA A 108 3.16 -17.41 6.34
C ALA A 108 2.31 -16.13 6.18
N ILE A 109 1.40 -16.08 5.20
CA ILE A 109 0.39 -14.99 5.08
C ILE A 109 -0.55 -15.00 6.29
N LYS A 110 -1.01 -16.18 6.73
CA LYS A 110 -1.85 -16.34 7.92
C LYS A 110 -1.10 -15.92 9.18
N GLN A 111 0.17 -16.29 9.31
CA GLN A 111 1.02 -15.83 10.40
C GLN A 111 1.18 -14.31 10.39
N ALA A 112 1.44 -13.69 9.23
CA ALA A 112 1.53 -12.24 9.08
C ALA A 112 0.27 -11.52 9.60
N ARG A 113 -0.93 -12.08 9.37
CA ARG A 113 -2.19 -11.52 9.90
C ARG A 113 -2.27 -11.47 11.42
N THR A 114 -1.56 -12.35 12.13
CA THR A 114 -1.53 -12.37 13.61
C THR A 114 -0.62 -11.30 14.22
N HIS A 115 0.22 -10.68 13.39
CA HIS A 115 1.07 -9.53 13.75
C HIS A 115 0.40 -8.19 13.39
N CYS A 116 -0.79 -8.29 12.83
CA CYS A 116 -1.79 -7.27 12.76
C CYS A 116 -2.87 -7.62 13.82
#